data_AF-A0A388Q5C6-F1
#
_entry.id   AF-A0A388Q5C6-F1
#
_cell.length_a   1.000
_cell.length_b   1.000
_cell.length_c   1.000
_cell.angle_alpha   90.00
_cell.angle_beta   90.00
_cell.angle_gamma   90.00
#
_symmetry.space_group_name_H-M   'P 1'
#
loop_
_entity.id
_entity.type
_entity.pdbx_description
1 polymer ?
#
loop_
_entity_poly.entity_id
_entity_poly.type
_entity_poly.pdbx_seq_one_letter_code
_entity_poly.pdbx_strand_id
1 'polypeptide(L)'
;MTFTVNPTGPAPNFCTGVAQQFTLTINPDAKLNLTSAAGTNAQTVCINTPITTITYAVGGTGNNASAAGLPAGVTGVYNAGVFTSVAVLLYQVLSPIR
;
A
#
# COMPACT_ATOMS: atom_id res chain seq x y z
N MET A 1 -3.03 7.52 -17.57
CA MET A 1 -4.34 8.16 -17.36
C MET A 1 -4.41 9.37 -18.27
N THR A 2 -5.42 9.44 -19.15
CA THR A 2 -5.63 10.54 -20.09
C THR A 2 -6.74 11.43 -19.58
N PHE A 3 -6.51 12.75 -19.54
CA PHE A 3 -7.51 13.74 -19.17
C PHE A 3 -7.82 14.60 -20.39
N THR A 4 -9.07 14.60 -20.82
CA THR A 4 -9.55 15.46 -21.91
C THR A 4 -10.30 16.62 -21.30
N VAL A 5 -9.77 17.83 -21.48
CA VAL A 5 -10.47 19.07 -21.10
C VAL A 5 -11.24 19.55 -22.32
N ASN A 6 -12.56 19.45 -22.29
CA ASN A 6 -13.42 19.95 -23.37
C ASN A 6 -14.21 21.17 -22.88
N PRO A 7 -13.68 22.40 -23.02
CA PRO A 7 -14.39 23.59 -22.58
C PRO A 7 -15.69 23.75 -23.38
N THR A 8 -16.83 23.78 -22.70
CA THR A 8 -18.14 24.05 -23.29
C THR A 8 -18.63 25.43 -22.83
N GLY A 9 -18.57 26.41 -23.75
CA GLY A 9 -19.15 27.73 -23.58
C GLY A 9 -19.94 28.13 -24.83
N PRO A 10 -20.97 29.00 -24.72
CA PRO A 10 -21.80 29.37 -25.86
C PRO A 10 -21.06 30.31 -26.82
N ALA A 11 -21.12 30.02 -28.12
CA ALA A 11 -20.66 30.92 -29.19
C ALA A 11 -21.55 32.19 -29.26
N PRO A 12 -21.04 33.40 -29.66
CA PRO A 12 -19.91 33.60 -30.59
C PRO A 12 -18.80 34.57 -30.14
N ASN A 13 -18.76 35.02 -28.89
CA ASN A 13 -17.90 36.12 -28.43
C ASN A 13 -16.88 35.68 -27.37
N PHE A 14 -15.75 35.13 -27.82
CA PHE A 14 -14.51 35.20 -27.06
C PHE A 14 -14.01 36.65 -27.10
N CYS A 15 -14.57 37.51 -26.25
CA CYS A 15 -14.01 38.83 -26.02
C CYS A 15 -12.58 38.67 -25.51
N THR A 16 -11.71 39.59 -25.92
CA THR A 16 -10.32 39.79 -25.47
C THR A 16 -10.20 39.83 -23.93
N GLY A 17 -10.29 38.67 -23.30
CA GLY A 17 -10.36 38.47 -21.87
C GLY A 17 -9.29 37.46 -21.47
N VAL A 18 -8.32 37.98 -20.75
CA VAL A 18 -7.18 37.38 -20.06
C VAL A 18 -7.18 35.84 -20.00
N ALA A 19 -6.05 35.23 -20.39
CA ALA A 19 -5.82 33.80 -20.24
C ALA A 19 -6.09 33.34 -18.80
N GLN A 20 -7.01 32.39 -18.65
CA GLN A 20 -7.31 31.75 -17.37
C GLN A 20 -6.28 30.62 -17.16
N GLN A 21 -5.55 30.68 -16.06
CA GLN A 21 -4.65 29.58 -15.65
C GLN A 21 -5.39 28.70 -14.63
N PHE A 22 -5.38 27.40 -14.88
CA PHE A 22 -5.89 26.40 -13.95
C PHE A 22 -4.74 25.48 -13.54
N THR A 23 -4.66 25.16 -12.25
CA THR A 23 -3.74 24.14 -11.75
C THR A 23 -4.52 22.85 -11.56
N LEU A 24 -4.15 21.81 -12.30
CA LEU A 24 -4.66 20.46 -12.10
C LEU A 24 -3.61 19.66 -11.33
N THR A 25 -3.90 19.29 -10.09
CA THR A 25 -3.06 18.38 -9.32
C THR A 25 -3.60 16.97 -9.46
N ILE A 26 -2.83 16.08 -10.07
CA ILE A 26 -3.13 14.65 -10.11
C ILE A 26 -2.28 13.96 -9.06
N ASN A 27 -2.92 13.43 -8.03
CA ASN A 27 -2.26 12.61 -7.03
C ASN A 27 -2.25 11.13 -7.48
N PRO A 28 -1.13 10.42 -7.40
CA PRO A 28 -1.09 9.00 -7.70
C PRO A 28 -1.87 8.21 -6.64
N ASP A 29 -2.55 7.13 -7.06
CA ASP A 29 -3.21 6.21 -6.14
C ASP A 29 -2.20 5.57 -5.18
N ALA A 30 -2.64 5.25 -3.96
CA ALA A 30 -1.84 4.48 -3.02
C ALA A 30 -1.54 3.10 -3.63
N LYS A 31 -0.26 2.71 -3.60
CA LYS A 31 0.21 1.45 -4.18
C LYS A 31 1.01 0.66 -3.16
N LEU A 32 0.77 -0.65 -3.12
CA LEU A 32 1.60 -1.59 -2.37
C LEU A 32 2.39 -2.45 -3.36
N ASN A 33 3.72 -2.42 -3.28
CA ASN A 33 4.60 -3.18 -4.15
C ASN A 33 5.38 -4.20 -3.34
N LEU A 34 5.28 -5.49 -3.68
CA LEU A 34 6.08 -6.53 -3.02
C LEU A 34 7.57 -6.29 -3.35
N THR A 35 8.39 -6.12 -2.32
CA THR A 35 9.84 -5.93 -2.43
C THR A 35 10.64 -7.16 -2.03
N SER A 36 10.04 -8.10 -1.30
CA SER A 36 10.62 -9.42 -1.08
C SER A 36 10.52 -10.30 -2.34
N ALA A 37 11.21 -11.44 -2.33
CA ALA A 37 11.21 -12.38 -3.45
C ALA A 37 9.78 -12.78 -3.85
N ALA A 38 9.54 -12.97 -5.16
CA ALA A 38 8.23 -13.38 -5.66
C ALA A 38 7.75 -14.67 -4.98
N GLY A 39 6.46 -14.72 -4.61
CA GLY A 39 5.87 -15.87 -3.91
C GLY A 39 6.02 -15.84 -2.39
N THR A 40 6.84 -14.95 -1.81
CA THR A 40 6.93 -14.80 -0.34
C THR A 40 5.62 -14.31 0.30
N ASN A 41 4.74 -13.67 -0.47
CA ASN A 41 3.40 -13.27 -0.06
C ASN A 41 2.41 -14.45 0.10
N ALA A 42 2.76 -15.64 -0.37
CA ALA A 42 1.95 -16.85 -0.26
C ALA A 42 2.85 -18.03 0.10
N GLN A 43 3.01 -18.27 1.41
CA GLN A 43 3.89 -19.31 1.94
C GLN A 43 3.06 -20.44 2.56
N THR A 44 3.26 -21.68 2.08
CA THR A 44 2.80 -22.88 2.77
C THR A 44 3.93 -23.37 3.66
N VAL A 45 3.88 -22.99 4.93
CA VAL A 45 4.86 -23.39 5.96
C VAL A 45 4.21 -24.33 6.96
N CYS A 46 4.99 -25.26 7.51
CA CYS A 46 4.52 -26.13 8.58
C CYS A 46 4.35 -25.31 9.88
N ILE A 47 3.46 -25.77 10.77
CA ILE A 47 3.33 -25.16 12.09
C ILE A 47 4.69 -25.15 12.80
N ASN A 48 5.00 -24.06 13.50
CA ASN A 48 6.28 -23.81 14.17
C ASN A 48 7.52 -23.64 13.26
N THR A 49 7.35 -23.57 11.94
CA THR A 49 8.43 -23.14 11.05
C THR A 49 8.36 -21.63 10.83
N PRO A 50 9.50 -20.91 10.92
CA PRO A 50 9.51 -19.47 10.68
C PRO A 50 9.16 -19.16 9.22
N ILE A 51 8.32 -18.15 9.00
CA ILE A 51 8.05 -17.62 7.67
C ILE A 51 9.25 -16.80 7.19
N THR A 52 9.43 -16.76 5.87
CA THR A 52 10.33 -15.78 5.24
C THR A 52 9.73 -14.38 5.42
N THR A 53 10.56 -13.42 5.80
CA THR A 53 10.18 -12.00 5.89
C THR A 53 9.59 -11.51 4.58
N ILE A 54 8.42 -10.88 4.66
CA ILE A 54 7.73 -10.30 3.51
C ILE A 54 7.83 -8.79 3.64
N THR A 55 8.29 -8.12 2.61
CA THR A 55 8.40 -6.65 2.60
C THR A 55 7.60 -6.07 1.46
N TYR A 56 6.96 -4.95 1.73
CA TYR A 56 6.21 -4.19 0.76
C TYR A 56 6.62 -2.72 0.81
N ALA A 57 6.93 -2.12 -0.33
CA ALA A 57 7.04 -0.69 -0.47
C ALA A 57 5.64 -0.07 -0.65
N VAL A 58 5.32 0.89 0.20
CA VAL A 58 4.13 1.73 0.10
C VAL A 58 4.52 2.97 -0.72
N GLY A 59 3.81 3.20 -1.82
CA GLY A 59 4.05 4.31 -2.73
C GLY A 59 2.77 5.05 -3.12
N GLY A 60 2.92 6.04 -4.01
CA GLY A 60 1.84 6.93 -4.40
C GLY A 60 1.46 7.89 -3.27
N THR A 61 0.17 7.99 -2.96
CA THR A 61 -0.36 8.74 -1.81
C THR A 61 -0.43 7.92 -0.51
N GLY A 62 0.12 6.70 -0.50
CA GLY A 62 0.12 5.85 0.68
C GLY A 62 1.14 6.32 1.73
N ASN A 63 0.65 6.69 2.92
CA ASN A 63 1.50 7.14 4.04
C ASN A 63 1.52 6.17 5.23
N ASN A 64 0.73 5.09 5.19
CA ASN A 64 0.61 4.09 6.24
C ASN A 64 0.24 2.73 5.64
N ALA A 65 0.52 1.65 6.37
CA ALA A 65 0.07 0.30 6.05
C ALA A 65 -0.20 -0.50 7.32
N SER A 66 -1.26 -1.31 7.29
CA SER A 66 -1.63 -2.25 8.36
C SER A 66 -2.10 -3.56 7.74
N ALA A 67 -1.86 -4.67 8.44
CA ALA A 67 -2.37 -5.98 8.05
C ALA A 67 -3.42 -6.46 9.04
N ALA A 68 -4.46 -7.11 8.54
CA ALA A 68 -5.54 -7.74 9.31
C ALA A 68 -5.67 -9.21 8.90
N GLY A 69 -6.18 -10.05 9.81
CA GLY A 69 -6.37 -11.48 9.54
C GLY A 69 -5.05 -12.27 9.45
N LEU A 70 -3.96 -11.74 10.01
CA LEU A 70 -2.70 -12.46 10.08
C LEU A 70 -2.82 -13.65 11.04
N PRO A 71 -2.25 -14.82 10.71
CA PRO A 71 -2.16 -15.95 11.63
C PRO A 71 -1.48 -15.56 12.95
N ALA A 72 -1.83 -16.26 14.03
CA ALA A 72 -1.17 -16.07 15.33
C ALA A 72 0.35 -16.22 15.19
N GLY A 73 1.10 -15.29 15.80
CA GLY A 73 2.56 -15.27 15.67
C GLY A 73 3.08 -14.60 14.41
N VAL A 74 2.25 -13.94 13.60
CA VAL A 74 2.72 -13.06 12.52
C VAL A 74 2.38 -11.61 12.87
N THR A 75 3.39 -10.75 12.80
CA THR A 75 3.22 -9.31 13.03
C THR A 75 3.68 -8.53 11.81
N GLY A 76 3.01 -7.42 11.53
CA GLY A 76 3.41 -6.47 10.51
C GLY A 76 3.75 -5.11 11.12
N VAL A 77 4.85 -4.51 10.67
CA VAL A 77 5.28 -3.17 11.09
C VAL A 77 5.46 -2.31 9.86
N TYR A 78 4.79 -1.16 9.84
CA TYR A 78 5.05 -0.11 8.86
C TYR A 78 6.11 0.86 9.41
N ASN A 79 7.13 1.14 8.62
CA ASN A 79 8.13 2.16 8.93
C ASN A 79 8.56 2.88 7.65
N ALA A 80 8.42 4.21 7.64
CA ALA A 80 8.96 5.11 6.61
C ALA A 80 8.76 4.64 5.15
N GLY A 81 7.53 4.26 4.78
CA GLY A 81 7.23 3.82 3.41
C GLY A 81 7.42 2.32 3.16
N VAL A 82 7.89 1.54 4.13
CA VAL A 82 8.04 0.08 4.00
C VAL A 82 7.21 -0.63 5.05
N PHE A 83 6.35 -1.54 4.60
CA PHE A 83 5.64 -2.49 5.46
C PHE A 83 6.39 -3.82 5.49
N THR A 84 6.75 -4.28 6.68
CA THR A 84 7.50 -5.52 6.89
C THR A 84 6.65 -6.46 7.73
N SER A 85 6.37 -7.66 7.23
CA SER A 85 5.73 -8.72 8.01
C SER A 85 6.70 -9.87 8.27
N VAL A 86 6.72 -10.31 9.53
CA VAL A 86 7.60 -11.37 10.05
C VAL A 86 6.82 -12.26 11.00
N ALA A 87 7.23 -13.53 11.10
CA ALA A 87 6.79 -14.38 12.19
C ALA A 87 7.52 -13.94 13.46
N VAL A 88 6.75 -13.56 14.47
CA VAL A 88 7.21 -13.53 15.85
C VAL A 88 7.05 -14.93 16.40
N LEU A 89 8.16 -15.53 16.83
CA LEU A 89 8.13 -16.70 17.70
C LEU A 89 7.42 -16.28 18.99
N LEU A 90 6.10 -16.51 19.05
CA LEU A 90 5.37 -16.54 20.31
C LEU A 90 5.87 -17.78 21.05
N TYR A 91 7.05 -17.67 21.65
CA TYR A 91 7.39 -18.56 22.73
C TYR A 91 6.46 -18.20 23.87
N GLN A 92 5.54 -19.14 24.14
CA GLN A 92 4.63 -19.33 25.27
C GLN A 92 3.19 -18.76 25.22
N VAL A 93 2.28 -19.58 24.71
CA VAL A 93 1.24 -20.08 25.63
C VAL A 93 1.91 -21.16 26.48
N LEU A 94 2.22 -20.82 27.73
CA LEU A 94 2.47 -21.81 28.78
C LEU A 94 1.22 -22.70 28.85
N SER A 95 1.22 -23.83 28.15
CA SER A 95 0.52 -24.99 28.68
C SER A 95 1.54 -25.81 29.45
N PRO A 96 1.50 -25.74 30.78
CA PRO A 96 1.69 -26.95 31.54
C PRO A 96 0.67 -27.00 32.69
N ILE A 97 -0.42 -27.75 32.53
CA ILE A 97 -0.83 -28.84 33.44
C ILE A 97 -1.76 -29.78 32.64
N ARG A 98 -1.25 -31.00 32.43
CA ARG A 98 -1.88 -32.32 32.24
C ARG A 98 -3.33 -32.44 31.77
#